data_AF-L1QHB1-F1
#
_entry.id   AF-L1QHB1-F1
#
_cell.length_a   1.000
_cell.length_b   1.000
_cell.length_c   1.000
_cell.angle_alpha   90.00
_cell.angle_beta   90.00
_cell.angle_gamma   90.00
#
_symmetry.space_group_name_H-M   'P 1'
#
loop_
_entity.id
_entity.type
_entity.pdbx_description
1 polymer ?
#
loop_
_entity_poly.entity_id
_entity_poly.type
_entity_poly.pdbx_seq_one_letter_code
_entity_poly.pdbx_strand_id
1 'polypeptide(L)'
;MYLNKNKGIIMLEVLLILNILLVLIMYSSKFIVINCSKFNLYNIKEDIKAITENENELLREVIKEINEKDNIKEIFNLYKEDKTISYEYFYSENKEIRFLIKNGELYIENKSNKSRPIVSKLDMKILENEEIVFMPTTYKLYKKIV
;
A
#
# COMPACT_ATOMS: atom_id res chain seq x y z
N MET A 1 18.48 -62.96 -26.41
CA MET A 1 18.62 -62.17 -27.66
C MET A 1 17.29 -61.50 -28.08
N TYR A 2 16.48 -60.99 -27.14
CA TYR A 2 15.17 -60.34 -27.43
C TYR A 2 15.18 -58.81 -27.24
N LEU A 3 16.18 -58.27 -26.54
CA LEU A 3 16.31 -56.84 -26.25
C LEU A 3 16.70 -55.98 -27.48
N ASN A 4 17.15 -56.56 -28.59
CA ASN A 4 17.57 -55.78 -29.76
C ASN A 4 16.46 -55.49 -30.77
N LYS A 5 15.35 -56.25 -30.77
CA LYS A 5 14.24 -56.07 -31.73
C LYS A 5 13.27 -54.97 -31.35
N ASN A 6 13.11 -54.69 -30.05
CA ASN A 6 12.14 -53.70 -29.54
C ASN A 6 12.72 -52.31 -29.31
N LYS A 7 14.04 -52.11 -29.52
CA LYS A 7 14.72 -50.81 -29.29
C LYS A 7 14.11 -49.68 -30.12
N GLY A 8 13.72 -49.96 -31.36
CA GLY A 8 13.07 -48.96 -32.22
C GLY A 8 11.71 -48.52 -31.69
N ILE A 9 10.90 -49.46 -31.20
CA ILE A 9 9.57 -49.18 -30.61
C ILE A 9 9.73 -48.38 -29.32
N ILE A 10 10.65 -48.81 -28.44
CA ILE A 10 10.95 -48.11 -27.18
C ILE A 10 11.45 -46.69 -27.45
N MET A 11 12.32 -46.51 -28.46
CA MET A 11 12.82 -45.19 -28.84
C MET A 11 11.70 -44.28 -29.35
N LEU A 12 10.73 -44.84 -30.09
CA LEU A 12 9.58 -44.11 -30.61
C LEU A 12 8.62 -43.70 -29.47
N GLU A 13 8.34 -44.59 -28.52
CA GLU A 13 7.55 -44.30 -27.32
C GLU A 13 8.19 -43.20 -26.47
N VAL A 14 9.50 -43.27 -26.24
CA VAL A 14 10.24 -42.24 -25.50
C VAL A 14 10.18 -40.90 -26.23
N LEU A 15 10.30 -40.89 -27.56
CA LEU A 15 10.19 -39.66 -28.36
C LEU A 15 8.79 -39.05 -28.28
N LEU A 16 7.76 -39.89 -28.24
CA LEU A 16 6.36 -39.46 -28.15
C LEU A 16 6.08 -38.83 -26.78
N ILE A 17 6.56 -39.47 -25.70
CA ILE A 17 6.47 -38.94 -24.34
C ILE A 17 7.21 -37.60 -24.22
N LEU A 18 8.42 -37.50 -24.79
CA LEU A 18 9.21 -36.27 -24.77
C LEU A 18 8.49 -35.10 -25.46
N ASN A 19 7.84 -35.37 -26.60
CA ASN A 19 7.07 -34.36 -27.33
C ASN A 19 5.85 -33.89 -26.53
N ILE A 20 5.12 -34.81 -25.90
CA ILE A 20 4.00 -34.45 -25.02
C ILE A 20 4.49 -33.59 -23.85
N LEU A 21 5.61 -33.95 -23.24
CA LEU A 21 6.21 -33.19 -22.14
C LEU A 21 6.58 -31.77 -22.55
N LEU A 22 7.19 -31.60 -23.73
CA LEU A 22 7.56 -30.29 -24.27
C LEU A 22 6.33 -29.39 -24.47
N VAL A 23 5.25 -29.92 -25.02
CA VAL A 23 3.99 -29.18 -25.22
C VAL A 23 3.40 -28.74 -23.87
N LEU A 24 3.40 -29.63 -22.87
CA LEU A 24 2.93 -29.31 -21.53
C LEU A 24 3.76 -28.22 -20.85
N ILE A 25 5.10 -28.31 -20.94
CA ILE A 25 5.99 -27.29 -20.39
C ILE A 25 5.71 -25.93 -21.05
N MET A 26 5.61 -25.88 -22.37
CA MET A 26 5.32 -24.63 -23.08
C MET A 26 3.98 -24.01 -22.66
N TYR A 27 2.95 -24.84 -22.47
CA TYR A 27 1.63 -24.38 -22.03
C TYR A 27 1.67 -23.84 -20.59
N SER A 28 2.30 -24.57 -19.68
CA SER A 28 2.48 -24.15 -18.29
C SER A 28 3.31 -22.87 -18.17
N SER A 29 4.38 -22.73 -18.97
CA SER A 29 5.19 -21.51 -18.97
C SER A 29 4.38 -20.27 -19.38
N LYS A 30 3.52 -20.37 -20.41
CA LYS A 30 2.63 -19.26 -20.80
C LYS A 30 1.69 -18.87 -19.67
N PHE A 31 1.11 -19.86 -18.98
CA PHE A 31 0.22 -19.62 -17.85
C PHE A 31 0.94 -18.95 -16.67
N ILE A 32 2.15 -19.40 -16.35
CA ILE A 32 3.00 -18.80 -15.30
C ILE A 32 3.32 -17.34 -15.65
N VAL A 33 3.75 -17.04 -16.88
CA VAL A 33 4.07 -15.67 -17.31
C VAL A 33 2.85 -14.75 -17.21
N ILE A 34 1.67 -15.20 -17.63
CA ILE A 34 0.43 -14.42 -17.54
C ILE A 34 0.04 -14.17 -16.08
N ASN A 35 0.24 -15.14 -15.19
CA ASN A 35 -0.08 -14.94 -13.77
C ASN A 35 0.96 -14.06 -13.07
N CYS A 36 2.25 -14.18 -13.41
CA CYS A 36 3.30 -13.30 -12.91
C CYS A 36 3.09 -11.85 -13.38
N SER A 37 2.64 -11.62 -14.61
CA SER A 37 2.34 -10.26 -15.08
C SER A 37 1.13 -9.65 -14.38
N LYS A 38 0.12 -10.48 -14.05
CA LYS A 38 -1.04 -10.06 -13.27
C LYS A 38 -0.76 -9.90 -11.77
N PHE A 39 0.26 -10.57 -11.22
CA PHE A 39 0.63 -10.48 -9.80
C PHE A 39 0.87 -9.02 -9.36
N ASN A 40 1.56 -8.23 -10.20
CA ASN A 40 1.78 -6.81 -9.93
C ASN A 40 0.47 -6.00 -9.99
N LEU A 41 -0.50 -6.38 -10.82
CA LEU A 41 -1.78 -5.68 -10.94
C LEU A 41 -2.75 -5.99 -9.79
N TYR A 42 -2.72 -7.21 -9.25
CA TYR A 42 -3.51 -7.56 -8.07
C TYR A 42 -3.03 -6.83 -6.82
N ASN A 43 -1.71 -6.60 -6.69
CA ASN A 43 -1.17 -5.72 -5.64
C ASN A 43 -1.59 -4.25 -5.80
N ILE A 44 -1.96 -3.80 -7.00
CA ILE A 44 -2.38 -2.40 -7.24
C ILE A 44 -3.88 -2.21 -7.00
N LYS A 45 -4.71 -3.23 -7.29
CA LYS A 45 -6.18 -3.10 -7.25
C LYS A 45 -6.77 -3.09 -5.82
N GLU A 46 -6.07 -3.67 -4.84
CA GLU A 46 -6.54 -3.73 -3.44
C GLU A 46 -6.00 -2.61 -2.54
N ASP A 47 -5.00 -1.82 -2.98
CA ASP A 47 -4.14 -1.07 -2.04
C ASP A 47 -3.99 0.44 -2.31
N ILE A 48 -4.78 1.01 -3.22
CA ILE A 48 -4.99 2.48 -3.23
C ILE A 48 -6.15 2.75 -2.28
N LYS A 49 -5.92 2.67 -0.96
CA LYS A 49 -6.91 3.11 0.01
C LYS A 49 -7.13 4.61 -0.20
N ALA A 50 -8.25 4.95 -0.85
CA ALA A 50 -8.72 6.32 -0.94
C ALA A 50 -9.01 6.83 0.47
N ILE A 51 -8.62 8.08 0.73
CA ILE A 51 -8.99 8.77 1.97
C ILE A 51 -10.52 8.77 2.03
N THR A 52 -11.08 8.31 3.16
CA THR A 52 -12.54 8.28 3.35
C THR A 52 -13.08 9.71 3.41
N GLU A 53 -14.39 9.90 3.20
CA GLU A 53 -15.02 11.22 3.23
C GLU A 53 -14.75 11.97 4.54
N ASN A 54 -14.96 11.31 5.68
CA ASN A 54 -14.66 11.87 7.02
C ASN A 54 -13.17 12.20 7.20
N GLU A 55 -12.26 11.37 6.67
CA GLU A 55 -10.82 11.65 6.74
C GLU A 55 -10.44 12.85 5.85
N ASN A 56 -11.12 13.04 4.71
CA ASN A 56 -10.94 14.23 3.87
C ASN A 56 -11.48 15.50 4.53
N GLU A 57 -12.62 15.42 5.21
CA GLU A 57 -13.18 16.54 5.96
C GLU A 57 -12.28 16.95 7.13
N LEU A 58 -11.75 15.98 7.89
CA LEU A 58 -10.71 16.22 8.88
C LEU A 58 -9.51 16.96 8.27
N LEU A 59 -9.00 16.51 7.12
CA LEU A 59 -7.85 17.18 6.48
C LEU A 59 -8.19 18.62 6.05
N ARG A 60 -9.42 18.88 5.60
CA ARG A 60 -9.86 20.26 5.29
C ARG A 60 -9.90 21.13 6.54
N GLU A 61 -10.32 20.60 7.69
CA GLU A 61 -10.28 21.33 8.97
C GLU A 61 -8.84 21.66 9.37
N VAL A 62 -7.94 20.69 9.26
CA VAL A 62 -6.51 20.90 9.56
C VAL A 62 -5.90 21.95 8.62
N ILE A 63 -6.23 21.93 7.32
CA ILE A 63 -5.76 22.97 6.37
C ILE A 63 -6.25 24.36 6.79
N LYS A 64 -7.53 24.48 7.19
CA LYS A 64 -8.07 25.76 7.69
C LYS A 64 -7.31 26.22 8.94
N GLU A 65 -7.06 25.33 9.89
CA GLU A 65 -6.28 25.65 11.09
C GLU A 65 -4.87 26.14 10.77
N ILE A 66 -4.18 25.49 9.83
CA ILE A 66 -2.83 25.89 9.41
C ILE A 66 -2.85 27.31 8.81
N ASN A 67 -3.88 27.62 8.01
CA ASN A 67 -4.00 28.91 7.35
C ASN A 67 -4.45 30.04 8.29
N GLU A 68 -5.20 29.72 9.34
CA GLU A 68 -5.73 30.71 10.30
C GLU A 68 -4.76 31.01 11.46
N LYS A 69 -3.86 30.08 11.81
CA LYS A 69 -3.00 30.17 13.00
C LYS A 69 -1.53 30.03 12.64
N ASP A 70 -0.78 31.13 12.74
CA ASP A 70 0.67 31.16 12.44
C ASP A 70 1.47 30.15 13.27
N ASN A 71 1.14 29.98 14.55
CA ASN A 71 1.79 29.00 15.44
C ASN A 71 1.66 27.56 14.91
N ILE A 72 0.56 27.23 14.22
CA ILE A 72 0.36 25.91 13.64
C ILE A 72 1.14 25.81 12.33
N LYS A 73 1.17 26.87 11.52
CA LYS A 73 1.98 26.91 10.30
C LYS A 73 3.46 26.62 10.58
N GLU A 74 4.00 27.16 11.67
CA GLU A 74 5.37 26.86 12.11
C GLU A 74 5.60 25.38 12.45
N ILE A 75 4.64 24.74 13.15
CA ILE A 75 4.68 23.29 13.44
C ILE A 75 4.79 22.49 12.14
N PHE A 76 3.99 22.81 11.12
CA PHE A 76 3.98 22.11 9.83
C PHE A 76 5.16 22.45 8.92
N ASN A 77 5.90 23.53 9.18
CA ASN A 77 7.17 23.79 8.50
C ASN A 77 8.32 23.01 9.13
N LEU A 78 8.33 22.88 10.47
CA LEU A 78 9.45 22.32 11.23
C LEU A 78 9.32 20.83 11.53
N TYR A 79 8.14 20.22 11.40
CA TYR A 79 7.93 18.83 11.84
C TYR A 79 8.87 17.82 11.19
N LYS A 80 9.32 18.02 9.94
CA LYS A 80 10.27 17.10 9.27
C LYS A 80 11.68 17.21 9.86
N GLU A 81 12.05 18.38 10.38
CA GLU A 81 13.39 18.70 10.89
C GLU A 81 13.51 18.36 12.38
N ASP A 82 12.47 18.64 13.16
CA ASP A 82 12.43 18.38 14.59
C ASP A 82 11.44 17.26 14.95
N LYS A 83 12.00 16.08 15.27
CA LYS A 83 11.24 14.89 15.67
C LYS A 83 10.57 15.00 17.03
N THR A 84 10.89 16.03 17.82
CA THR A 84 10.26 16.26 19.14
C THR A 84 8.89 16.92 19.01
N ILE A 85 8.59 17.52 17.85
CA ILE A 85 7.32 18.16 17.58
C ILE A 85 6.20 17.11 17.57
N SER A 86 5.20 17.35 18.42
CA SER A 86 3.97 16.58 18.47
C SER A 86 2.77 17.49 18.37
N TYR A 87 1.84 17.17 17.47
CA TYR A 87 0.59 17.90 17.30
C TYR A 87 -0.54 16.90 17.11
N GLU A 88 -1.68 17.18 17.74
CA GLU A 88 -2.89 16.36 17.60
C GLU A 88 -4.08 17.26 17.30
N TYR A 89 -4.90 16.87 16.33
CA TYR A 89 -6.16 17.54 16.02
C TYR A 89 -7.29 16.51 15.95
N PHE A 90 -8.38 16.75 16.66
CA PHE A 90 -9.54 15.87 16.69
C PHE A 90 -10.59 16.38 15.72
N TYR A 91 -11.14 15.49 14.89
CA TYR A 91 -12.18 15.86 13.94
C TYR A 91 -13.42 16.40 14.66
N SER A 92 -13.96 17.54 14.20
CA SER A 92 -15.02 18.26 14.90
C SER A 92 -16.32 17.45 15.00
N GLU A 93 -16.71 16.75 13.94
CA GLU A 93 -17.93 15.95 13.88
C GLU A 93 -17.77 14.56 14.52
N ASN A 94 -16.58 13.96 14.44
CA ASN A 94 -16.32 12.65 15.03
C ASN A 94 -14.95 12.57 15.71
N LYS A 95 -14.96 12.72 17.04
CA LYS A 95 -13.76 12.66 17.90
C LYS A 95 -13.04 11.30 17.90
N GLU A 96 -13.61 10.26 17.28
CA GLU A 96 -12.92 8.99 17.08
C GLU A 96 -11.84 9.08 15.99
N ILE A 97 -11.92 10.08 15.11
CA ILE A 97 -10.95 10.32 14.04
C ILE A 97 -10.07 11.53 14.43
N ARG A 98 -8.75 11.36 14.33
CA ARG A 98 -7.79 12.42 14.65
C ARG A 98 -6.60 12.44 13.71
N PHE A 99 -6.07 13.63 13.50
CA PHE A 99 -4.80 13.88 12.84
C PHE A 99 -3.68 13.98 13.87
N LEU A 100 -2.51 13.42 13.55
CA LEU A 100 -1.37 13.30 14.45
C LEU A 100 -0.06 13.62 13.72
N ILE A 101 0.77 14.45 14.33
CA ILE A 101 2.18 14.60 14.00
C ILE A 101 2.99 13.98 15.12
N LYS A 102 3.86 13.03 14.79
CA LYS A 102 4.76 12.40 15.77
C LYS A 102 6.02 11.90 15.10
N ASN A 103 7.17 12.11 15.74
CA ASN A 103 8.48 11.62 15.27
C ASN A 103 8.82 12.07 13.83
N GLY A 104 8.34 13.26 13.42
CA GLY A 104 8.52 13.80 12.07
C GLY A 104 7.70 13.13 10.97
N GLU A 105 6.65 12.40 11.34
CA GLU A 105 5.70 11.78 10.41
C GLU A 105 4.27 12.23 10.70
N LEU A 106 3.43 12.21 9.66
CA LEU A 106 2.01 12.58 9.72
C LEU A 106 1.15 11.32 9.67
N TYR A 107 0.08 11.31 10.48
CA TYR A 107 -0.84 10.19 10.55
C TYR A 107 -2.29 10.65 10.71
N ILE A 108 -3.20 9.84 10.18
CA ILE A 108 -4.61 9.85 10.59
C ILE A 108 -4.85 8.59 11.39
N GLU A 109 -5.42 8.73 12.58
CA GLU A 109 -5.87 7.62 13.39
C GLU A 109 -7.40 7.63 13.49
N ASN A 110 -8.01 6.50 13.16
CA ASN A 110 -9.43 6.26 13.36
C ASN A 110 -9.62 5.18 14.43
N LYS A 111 -10.19 5.57 15.57
CA LYS A 111 -10.44 4.71 16.75
C LYS A 111 -11.84 4.08 16.77
N SER A 112 -12.63 4.23 15.70
CA SER A 112 -14.01 3.72 15.65
C SER A 112 -14.08 2.22 15.95
N ASN A 113 -13.02 1.46 15.64
CA ASN A 113 -12.85 0.09 16.10
C ASN A 113 -11.83 0.03 17.25
N LYS A 114 -12.30 0.15 18.50
CA LYS A 114 -11.46 0.19 19.73
C LYS A 114 -10.42 -0.93 19.85
N SER A 115 -10.65 -2.07 19.20
CA SER A 115 -9.76 -3.23 19.20
C SER A 115 -8.58 -3.12 18.21
N ARG A 116 -8.74 -2.36 17.12
CA ARG A 116 -7.72 -2.14 16.08
C ARG A 116 -7.87 -0.73 15.51
N PRO A 117 -7.22 0.29 16.11
CA PRO A 117 -7.21 1.61 15.52
C PRO A 117 -6.54 1.54 14.15
N ILE A 118 -7.18 2.13 13.14
CA ILE A 118 -6.63 2.24 11.80
C ILE A 118 -5.73 3.46 11.80
N VAL A 119 -4.43 3.25 11.59
CA VAL A 119 -3.44 4.33 11.47
C VAL A 119 -2.97 4.41 10.03
N SER A 120 -3.32 5.49 9.35
CA SER A 120 -2.92 5.78 7.98
C SER A 120 -1.79 6.80 8.00
N LYS A 121 -0.63 6.47 7.44
CA LYS A 121 0.47 7.44 7.29
C LYS A 121 0.20 8.35 6.09
N LEU A 122 0.48 9.64 6.28
CA LEU A 122 0.37 10.68 5.28
C LEU A 122 1.75 11.28 4.99
N ASP A 123 1.87 11.85 3.80
CA ASP A 123 2.87 12.84 3.45
C ASP A 123 2.16 14.14 3.10
N MET A 124 2.90 15.23 3.17
CA MET A 124 2.43 16.56 2.88
C MET A 124 3.37 17.20 1.87
N LYS A 125 2.77 17.83 0.86
CA LYS A 125 3.47 18.68 -0.10
C LYS A 125 2.84 20.07 -0.06
N ILE A 126 3.71 21.07 -0.06
CA ILE A 126 3.33 22.46 -0.26
C ILE A 126 3.60 22.76 -1.73
N LEU A 127 2.56 23.15 -2.47
CA LEU A 127 2.66 23.55 -3.88
C LEU A 127 3.18 24.99 -3.97
N GLU A 128 3.61 25.39 -5.18
CA GLU A 128 4.15 26.74 -5.46
C GLU A 128 3.17 27.87 -5.10
N ASN A 129 1.87 27.59 -5.07
CA ASN A 129 0.82 28.53 -4.68
C ASN A 129 0.54 28.57 -3.16
N GLU A 130 1.44 28.03 -2.33
CA GLU A 130 1.22 27.78 -0.89
C GLU A 130 0.06 26.82 -0.56
N GLU A 131 -0.48 26.12 -1.56
CA GLU A 131 -1.52 25.11 -1.33
C GLU A 131 -0.93 23.86 -0.68
N ILE A 132 -1.52 23.46 0.45
CA ILE A 132 -1.13 22.28 1.21
C ILE A 132 -1.92 21.07 0.71
N VAL A 133 -1.21 20.05 0.25
CA VAL A 133 -1.81 18.79 -0.22
C VAL A 133 -1.30 17.64 0.63
N PHE A 134 -2.22 16.90 1.24
CA PHE A 134 -1.94 15.65 1.94
C PHE A 134 -2.10 14.46 1.00
N MET A 135 -1.15 13.52 1.04
CA MET A 135 -1.13 12.32 0.21
C MET A 135 -0.93 11.07 1.08
N PRO A 136 -1.70 9.99 0.89
CA PRO A 136 -1.47 8.74 1.61
C PRO A 136 -0.19 8.06 1.10
N THR A 137 0.70 7.64 2.01
CA THR A 137 2.05 7.12 1.65
C THR A 137 2.10 5.62 1.33
N THR A 138 0.96 4.95 1.14
CA THR A 138 0.77 3.49 1.19
C THR A 138 0.88 2.89 2.60
N TYR A 139 0.07 1.85 2.84
CA TYR A 139 -0.27 1.31 4.15
C TYR A 139 0.90 0.52 4.76
N LYS A 140 1.24 0.79 6.02
CA LYS A 140 1.90 -0.19 6.91
C LYS A 140 0.88 -0.52 8.00
N LEU A 141 0.35 -1.74 7.99
CA LEU A 141 -0.39 -2.31 9.11
C LEU A 141 0.54 -2.37 10.32
N TYR A 142 0.49 -1.36 11.19
CA TYR A 142 1.10 -1.45 12.51
C TYR A 142 0.28 -2.44 13.34
N LYS A 143 0.70 -3.70 13.33
CA LYS A 143 0.24 -4.68 14.30
C LYS A 143 0.75 -4.22 15.66
N LYS A 144 -0.18 -3.89 16.56
CA LYS A 144 0.10 -3.54 17.95
C LYS A 144 1.02 -4.60 18.55
N ILE A 145 2.29 -4.27 18.78
CA ILE A 145 3.16 -5.08 19.63
C ILE A 145 2.73 -4.73 21.05
N VAL A 146 2.10 -5.69 21.71
CA VAL A 146 1.78 -5.65 23.13
C VAL A 146 3.05 -5.97 23.90
#